data_AF-A0A453RNV3-F1
#
_entry.id   AF-A0A453RNV3-F1
#
_cell.length_a   1.000
_cell.length_b   1.000
_cell.length_c   1.000
_cell.angle_alpha   90.00
_cell.angle_beta   90.00
_cell.angle_gamma   90.00
#
_symmetry.space_group_name_H-M   'P 1'
#
loop_
_entity.id
_entity.type
_entity.pdbx_description
1 polymer ?
#
loop_
_entity_poly.entity_id
_entity_poly.type
_entity_poly.pdbx_seq_one_letter_code
_entity_poly.pdbx_strand_id
1 'polypeptide(L)'
;APNRWVMKDARDGRVLLDRAPEGDKDAEFTEVVVCDPLHRRYLLLPPVPQDLAKANPVCMAYGPFLAPPGDEEAAEAPDTSFRVMWTARCEANMVAFVFSSSSGQWRVVASQSWSDLFAVDIELSWGPCLGGRHYAYGLFYWETSCRGMWLVLDARTMGFSLVDIPCTAGGAGLDTTIVEAGEGRLGMFALAFVGGVYYLHYTIREADNQWKLKQTVSLRYGYWYCILGATDAYLLLLKHPDNRSSEPADCECLSLDIKTMRLARVCSLKQWGIDAQIYTNFP
;
A
#
# COMPACT_ATOMS: atom_id res chain seq x y z
N ALA A 1 15.57 -17.85 -0.56
CA ALA A 1 15.82 -18.75 -1.70
C ALA A 1 15.14 -18.16 -2.93
N PRO A 2 15.81 -18.09 -4.10
CA PRO A 2 15.38 -17.27 -5.23
C PRO A 2 14.06 -17.65 -5.94
N ASN A 3 13.29 -18.64 -5.46
CA ASN A 3 12.02 -19.05 -6.09
C ASN A 3 10.87 -19.16 -5.06
N ARG A 4 10.91 -18.42 -3.94
CA ARG A 4 9.85 -18.48 -2.92
C ARG A 4 8.74 -17.49 -3.25
N TRP A 5 7.49 -17.96 -3.20
CA TRP A 5 6.31 -17.10 -3.23
C TRP A 5 6.31 -16.14 -2.03
N VAL A 6 6.14 -14.85 -2.31
CA VAL A 6 6.08 -13.76 -1.32
C VAL A 6 4.67 -13.18 -1.32
N MET A 7 4.12 -12.92 -0.13
CA MET A 7 2.81 -12.28 0.00
C MET A 7 2.89 -10.80 -0.37
N LYS A 8 1.96 -10.34 -1.21
CA LYS A 8 1.94 -8.98 -1.78
C LYS A 8 0.67 -8.21 -1.51
N ASP A 9 -0.45 -8.89 -1.31
CA ASP A 9 -1.67 -8.24 -0.85
C ASP A 9 -2.63 -9.26 -0.26
N ALA A 10 -3.65 -8.75 0.43
CA ALA A 10 -4.82 -9.53 0.77
C ALA A 10 -6.08 -8.67 0.89
N ARG A 11 -7.17 -9.21 0.35
CA ARG A 11 -8.48 -8.56 0.37
C ARG A 11 -9.58 -9.58 0.11
N ASP A 12 -10.74 -9.39 0.74
CA ASP A 12 -11.95 -10.19 0.50
C ASP A 12 -11.71 -11.70 0.58
N GLY A 13 -11.02 -12.15 1.63
CA GLY A 13 -10.67 -13.56 1.85
C GLY A 13 -9.61 -14.12 0.91
N ARG A 14 -9.08 -13.33 -0.03
CA ARG A 14 -8.04 -13.74 -0.99
C ARG A 14 -6.66 -13.26 -0.57
N VAL A 15 -5.64 -14.02 -0.95
CA VAL A 15 -4.23 -13.69 -0.74
C VAL A 15 -3.54 -13.64 -2.09
N LEU A 16 -2.82 -12.56 -2.34
CA LEU A 16 -2.00 -12.38 -3.53
C LEU A 16 -0.55 -12.71 -3.20
N LEU A 17 0.05 -13.60 -3.99
CA LEU A 17 1.47 -13.92 -3.88
C LEU A 17 2.15 -13.66 -5.23
N ASP A 18 3.42 -13.27 -5.19
CA ASP A 18 4.25 -13.21 -6.37
C ASP A 18 5.58 -13.95 -6.20
N ARG A 19 6.27 -14.20 -7.32
CA ARG A 19 7.65 -14.69 -7.34
C ARG A 19 8.37 -14.26 -8.61
N ALA A 20 9.69 -14.14 -8.54
CA ALA A 20 10.51 -13.98 -9.74
C ALA A 20 10.25 -15.15 -10.72
N PRO A 21 10.13 -14.88 -12.03
CA PRO A 21 10.03 -15.93 -13.04
C PRO A 21 11.23 -16.89 -13.00
N GLU A 22 11.00 -18.15 -13.38
CA GLU A 22 12.10 -19.11 -13.44
C GLU A 22 13.12 -18.72 -14.51
N GLY A 23 14.38 -18.54 -14.10
CA GLY A 23 15.48 -18.19 -15.00
C GLY A 23 15.63 -16.70 -15.27
N ASP A 24 14.74 -15.85 -14.75
CA ASP A 24 14.83 -14.40 -14.91
C ASP A 24 14.53 -13.69 -13.57
N LYS A 25 15.59 -13.22 -12.91
CA LYS A 25 15.48 -12.52 -11.62
C LYS A 25 15.27 -11.02 -11.77
N ASP A 26 15.54 -10.50 -12.96
CA ASP A 26 15.50 -9.07 -13.26
C ASP A 26 14.24 -8.68 -14.03
N ALA A 27 13.35 -9.65 -14.28
CA ALA A 27 12.05 -9.44 -14.88
C ALA A 27 11.26 -8.33 -14.17
N GLU A 28 10.77 -7.36 -14.92
CA GLU A 28 9.97 -6.25 -14.40
C GLU A 28 8.63 -6.73 -13.84
N PHE A 29 8.11 -7.84 -14.39
CA PHE A 29 6.88 -8.49 -13.95
C PHE A 29 7.17 -9.89 -13.38
N THR A 30 6.82 -10.07 -12.12
CA THR A 30 6.80 -11.35 -11.42
C THR A 30 5.65 -12.25 -11.88
N GLU A 31 5.77 -13.55 -11.64
CA GLU A 31 4.63 -14.46 -11.71
C GLU A 31 3.70 -14.22 -10.53
N VAL A 32 2.39 -14.22 -10.76
CA VAL A 32 1.40 -13.84 -9.75
C VAL A 32 0.36 -14.93 -9.59
N VAL A 33 0.04 -15.26 -8.34
CA VAL A 33 -1.02 -16.20 -7.99
C VAL A 33 -1.98 -15.56 -6.99
N VAL A 34 -3.28 -15.75 -7.24
CA VAL A 34 -4.33 -15.42 -6.29
C VAL A 34 -4.78 -16.70 -5.61
N CYS A 35 -4.64 -16.76 -4.30
CA CYS A 35 -5.09 -17.86 -3.47
C CYS A 35 -6.40 -17.51 -2.79
N ASP A 36 -7.31 -18.47 -2.73
CA ASP A 36 -8.48 -18.50 -1.88
C ASP A 36 -8.26 -19.62 -0.84
N PRO A 37 -7.71 -19.29 0.33
CA PRO A 37 -7.38 -20.30 1.34
C PRO A 37 -8.62 -21.00 1.91
N LEU A 38 -9.76 -20.30 1.97
CA LEU A 38 -11.01 -20.84 2.50
C LEU A 38 -11.52 -21.99 1.64
N HIS A 39 -11.51 -21.81 0.32
CA HIS A 39 -11.96 -22.82 -0.64
C HIS A 39 -10.83 -23.74 -1.14
N ARG A 40 -9.60 -23.54 -0.66
CA ARG A 40 -8.38 -24.27 -1.09
C ARG A 40 -8.18 -24.21 -2.61
N ARG A 41 -8.43 -23.05 -3.20
CA ARG A 41 -8.27 -22.81 -4.64
C ARG A 41 -7.17 -21.78 -4.85
N TYR A 42 -6.54 -21.85 -6.02
CA TYR A 42 -5.63 -20.81 -6.46
C TYR A 42 -5.77 -20.62 -7.97
N LEU A 43 -5.48 -19.41 -8.43
CA LEU A 43 -5.41 -19.06 -9.83
C LEU A 43 -4.05 -18.44 -10.12
N LEU A 44 -3.23 -19.14 -10.91
CA LEU A 44 -2.03 -18.57 -11.50
C LEU A 44 -2.47 -17.64 -12.64
N LEU A 45 -2.06 -16.38 -12.57
CA LEU A 45 -2.42 -15.40 -13.58
C LEU A 45 -1.56 -15.59 -14.85
N PRO A 46 -2.11 -15.34 -16.05
CA PRO A 46 -1.27 -15.20 -17.23
C PRO A 46 -0.26 -14.06 -17.03
N PRO A 47 0.92 -14.11 -17.68
CA PRO A 47 1.84 -12.99 -17.63
C PRO A 47 1.22 -11.74 -18.27
N VAL A 48 1.71 -10.56 -17.90
CA VAL A 48 1.35 -9.32 -18.59
C VAL A 48 1.76 -9.46 -20.07
N PRO A 49 0.85 -9.30 -21.04
CA PRO A 49 1.14 -9.45 -22.46
C PRO A 49 2.32 -8.57 -22.92
N GLN A 50 3.22 -9.14 -23.71
CA GLN A 50 4.43 -8.46 -24.16
C GLN A 50 4.16 -7.21 -25.01
N ASP A 51 3.06 -7.20 -25.76
CA ASP A 51 2.59 -6.04 -26.52
C ASP A 51 2.19 -4.89 -25.59
N LEU A 52 1.50 -5.19 -24.49
CA LEU A 52 1.18 -4.19 -23.46
C LEU A 52 2.44 -3.66 -22.77
N ALA A 53 3.39 -4.55 -22.45
CA ALA A 53 4.67 -4.17 -21.85
C ALA A 53 5.54 -3.33 -22.81
N LYS A 54 5.58 -3.68 -24.10
CA LYS A 54 6.35 -2.92 -25.12
C LYS A 54 5.75 -1.55 -25.41
N ALA A 55 4.42 -1.45 -25.40
CA ALA A 55 3.73 -0.17 -25.58
C ALA A 55 3.96 0.79 -24.40
N ASN A 56 4.37 0.27 -23.24
CA ASN A 56 4.58 1.02 -22.01
C ASN A 56 5.95 0.63 -21.43
N PRO A 57 7.07 1.15 -21.97
CA PRO A 57 8.41 0.78 -21.52
C PRO A 57 8.57 1.07 -20.03
N VAL A 58 8.49 0.01 -19.22
CA VAL A 58 8.48 0.09 -17.76
C VAL A 58 9.89 0.35 -17.27
N CYS A 59 10.07 1.43 -16.51
CA CYS A 59 11.31 1.72 -15.81
C CYS A 59 11.33 1.08 -14.42
N MET A 60 10.16 0.98 -13.77
CA MET A 60 10.02 0.40 -12.43
C MET A 60 8.58 -0.09 -12.20
N ALA A 61 8.42 -1.32 -11.75
CA ALA A 61 7.13 -1.88 -11.36
C ALA A 61 6.97 -1.84 -9.82
N TYR A 62 5.80 -1.43 -9.32
CA TYR A 62 5.51 -1.30 -7.88
C TYR A 62 4.79 -2.51 -7.28
N GLY A 63 4.89 -3.65 -7.97
CA GLY A 63 4.29 -4.93 -7.56
C GLY A 63 2.78 -5.02 -7.74
N PRO A 64 2.23 -6.25 -7.77
CA PRO A 64 0.81 -6.48 -7.97
C PRO A 64 0.02 -6.33 -6.66
N PHE A 65 -1.28 -6.07 -6.77
CA PHE A 65 -2.20 -5.95 -5.64
C PHE A 65 -3.64 -6.28 -6.00
N LEU A 66 -4.42 -6.70 -5.00
CA LEU A 66 -5.84 -6.93 -5.21
C LEU A 66 -6.52 -5.57 -5.36
N ALA A 67 -7.62 -5.54 -6.10
CA ALA A 67 -8.51 -4.40 -6.21
C ALA A 67 -9.96 -4.87 -6.12
N PRO A 68 -10.87 -4.03 -5.57
CA PRO A 68 -12.30 -4.36 -5.60
C PRO A 68 -12.73 -4.63 -7.04
N PRO A 69 -13.73 -5.49 -7.31
CA PRO A 69 -14.27 -5.69 -8.66
C PRO A 69 -14.87 -4.39 -9.20
N GLY A 70 -15.00 -4.29 -10.54
CA GLY A 70 -15.70 -3.16 -11.15
C GLY A 70 -17.21 -3.26 -10.90
N ASP A 71 -17.94 -2.15 -10.99
CA ASP A 71 -19.39 -2.13 -10.72
C ASP A 71 -20.15 -3.19 -11.55
N GLU A 72 -19.79 -3.37 -12.83
CA GLU A 72 -20.35 -4.39 -13.72
C GLU A 72 -19.97 -5.81 -13.29
N GLU A 73 -18.69 -6.06 -12.99
CA GLU A 73 -18.20 -7.37 -12.56
C GLU A 73 -18.79 -7.81 -11.21
N ALA A 74 -18.96 -6.85 -10.30
CA ALA A 74 -19.59 -7.04 -9.00
C ALA A 74 -21.08 -7.38 -9.14
N ALA A 75 -21.77 -6.79 -10.12
CA ALA A 75 -23.17 -7.10 -10.40
C ALA A 75 -23.32 -8.52 -11.01
N GLU A 76 -22.38 -8.95 -11.85
CA GLU A 76 -22.42 -10.28 -12.47
C GLU A 76 -22.04 -11.41 -11.50
N ALA A 77 -21.03 -11.18 -10.67
CA ALA A 77 -20.44 -12.20 -9.82
C ALA A 77 -19.89 -11.61 -8.51
N PRO A 78 -20.76 -11.20 -7.56
CA PRO A 78 -20.37 -10.44 -6.36
C PRO A 78 -19.39 -11.19 -5.46
N ASP A 79 -19.52 -12.52 -5.35
CA ASP A 79 -18.74 -13.31 -4.40
C ASP A 79 -17.47 -13.92 -4.99
N THR A 80 -17.39 -14.03 -6.33
CA THR A 80 -16.29 -14.74 -7.00
C THR A 80 -15.39 -13.84 -7.82
N SER A 81 -15.88 -12.67 -8.25
CA SER A 81 -15.07 -11.73 -9.03
C SER A 81 -14.00 -11.06 -8.17
N PHE A 82 -12.85 -10.86 -8.79
CA PHE A 82 -11.75 -10.08 -8.26
C PHE A 82 -10.94 -9.47 -9.41
N ARG A 83 -10.19 -8.41 -9.07
CA ARG A 83 -9.20 -7.80 -9.94
C ARG A 83 -7.83 -7.82 -9.29
N VAL A 84 -6.80 -7.94 -10.12
CA VAL A 84 -5.42 -7.71 -9.71
C VAL A 84 -4.89 -6.53 -10.50
N MET A 85 -4.44 -5.50 -9.81
CA MET A 85 -3.80 -4.34 -10.41
C MET A 85 -2.29 -4.45 -10.28
N TRP A 86 -1.60 -3.84 -11.23
CA TRP A 86 -0.16 -3.68 -11.20
C TRP A 86 0.18 -2.29 -11.69
N THR A 87 0.84 -1.50 -10.85
CA THR A 87 1.26 -0.17 -11.21
C THR A 87 2.72 -0.12 -11.61
N ALA A 88 3.04 0.67 -12.63
CA ALA A 88 4.37 0.81 -13.16
C ALA A 88 4.65 2.26 -13.54
N ARG A 89 5.87 2.69 -13.24
CA ARG A 89 6.45 3.95 -13.73
C ARG A 89 7.10 3.67 -15.08
N CYS A 90 6.63 4.39 -16.10
CA CYS A 90 7.26 4.49 -17.40
C CYS A 90 7.97 5.85 -17.53
N GLU A 91 8.77 6.01 -18.58
CA GLU A 91 9.58 7.21 -18.80
C GLU A 91 8.74 8.51 -18.79
N ALA A 92 7.60 8.51 -19.48
CA ALA A 92 6.76 9.70 -19.65
C ALA A 92 5.47 9.72 -18.80
N ASN A 93 5.08 8.58 -18.22
CA ASN A 93 3.77 8.41 -17.61
C ASN A 93 3.74 7.34 -16.51
N MET A 94 2.70 7.41 -15.69
CA MET A 94 2.28 6.36 -14.78
C MET A 94 1.27 5.44 -15.47
N VAL A 95 1.43 4.13 -15.34
CA VAL A 95 0.53 3.14 -15.95
C VAL A 95 -0.01 2.18 -14.89
N ALA A 96 -1.29 1.82 -15.01
CA ALA A 96 -1.89 0.72 -14.27
C ALA A 96 -2.38 -0.37 -15.24
N PHE A 97 -1.88 -1.58 -15.03
CA PHE A 97 -2.40 -2.80 -15.64
C PHE A 97 -3.43 -3.42 -14.69
N VAL A 98 -4.50 -3.97 -15.25
CA VAL A 98 -5.49 -4.73 -14.49
C VAL A 98 -5.73 -6.08 -15.13
N PHE A 99 -5.68 -7.11 -14.33
CA PHE A 99 -6.22 -8.43 -14.62
C PHE A 99 -7.63 -8.50 -14.05
N SER A 100 -8.57 -8.99 -14.85
CA SER A 100 -9.93 -9.27 -14.43
C SER A 100 -10.18 -10.78 -14.45
N SER A 101 -10.70 -11.31 -13.35
CA SER A 101 -11.06 -12.74 -13.24
C SER A 101 -12.23 -13.14 -14.15
N SER A 102 -13.13 -12.23 -14.53
CA SER A 102 -14.25 -12.53 -15.44
C SER A 102 -13.77 -12.72 -16.88
N SER A 103 -12.84 -11.89 -17.33
CA SER A 103 -12.27 -11.98 -18.67
C SER A 103 -11.04 -12.90 -18.76
N GLY A 104 -10.33 -13.10 -17.65
CA GLY A 104 -9.06 -13.80 -17.61
C GLY A 104 -7.92 -13.08 -18.34
N GLN A 105 -8.05 -11.77 -18.58
CA GLN A 105 -7.10 -10.99 -19.39
C GLN A 105 -6.55 -9.79 -18.63
N TRP A 106 -5.31 -9.40 -18.98
CA TRP A 106 -4.70 -8.13 -18.60
C TRP A 106 -5.10 -7.02 -19.58
N ARG A 107 -5.27 -5.81 -19.08
CA ARG A 107 -5.52 -4.59 -19.86
C ARG A 107 -4.83 -3.41 -19.21
N VAL A 108 -4.45 -2.40 -20.01
CA VAL A 108 -4.10 -1.08 -19.47
C VAL A 108 -5.39 -0.32 -19.21
N VAL A 109 -5.56 0.20 -18.00
CA VAL A 109 -6.79 0.92 -17.59
C VAL A 109 -6.55 2.35 -17.16
N ALA A 110 -5.31 2.69 -16.82
CA ALA A 110 -4.91 4.04 -16.50
C ALA A 110 -3.56 4.33 -17.12
N SER A 111 -3.43 5.49 -17.77
CA SER A 111 -2.18 6.04 -18.22
C SER A 111 -2.25 7.55 -18.11
N GLN A 112 -1.42 8.14 -17.26
CA GLN A 112 -1.39 9.59 -17.07
C GLN A 112 0.05 10.09 -17.16
N SER A 113 0.27 11.11 -18.00
CA SER A 113 1.60 11.69 -18.15
C SER A 113 2.08 12.37 -16.87
N TRP A 114 3.39 12.35 -16.63
CA TRP A 114 3.98 13.04 -15.48
C TRP A 114 3.73 14.55 -15.55
N SER A 115 3.78 15.12 -16.75
CA SER A 115 3.55 16.55 -16.99
C SER A 115 2.12 16.98 -16.63
N ASP A 116 1.11 16.15 -16.96
CA ASP A 116 -0.27 16.43 -16.60
C ASP A 116 -0.52 16.29 -15.09
N LEU A 117 0.14 15.32 -14.43
CA LEU A 117 -0.01 15.11 -12.99
C LEU A 117 0.66 16.21 -12.17
N PHE A 118 1.92 16.54 -12.48
CA PHE A 118 2.75 17.35 -11.61
C PHE A 118 2.88 18.82 -12.01
N ALA A 119 2.25 19.27 -13.10
CA ALA A 119 2.11 20.67 -13.56
C ALA A 119 3.39 21.53 -13.59
N VAL A 120 4.57 20.92 -13.44
CA VAL A 120 5.87 21.60 -13.26
C VAL A 120 6.90 20.86 -14.10
N ASP A 121 7.83 21.61 -14.69
CA ASP A 121 9.15 21.16 -15.19
C ASP A 121 9.97 20.58 -14.03
N ILE A 122 9.47 19.53 -13.40
CA ILE A 122 10.29 18.76 -12.47
C ILE A 122 11.27 18.02 -13.38
N GLU A 123 12.54 18.40 -13.32
CA GLU A 123 13.68 17.66 -13.88
C GLU A 123 13.85 16.26 -13.23
N LEU A 124 12.76 15.58 -12.86
CA LEU A 124 12.74 14.16 -12.70
C LEU A 124 12.75 13.59 -14.11
N SER A 125 13.96 13.44 -14.66
CA SER A 125 14.23 12.78 -15.94
C SER A 125 13.57 11.39 -16.09
N TRP A 126 12.97 10.85 -15.01
CA TRP A 126 12.37 9.52 -14.91
C TRP A 126 11.06 9.47 -14.08
N GLY A 127 10.42 10.61 -13.74
CA GLY A 127 9.23 10.67 -12.88
C GLY A 127 9.46 10.34 -11.39
N PRO A 128 8.47 10.56 -10.49
CA PRO A 128 8.63 10.33 -9.05
C PRO A 128 8.69 8.84 -8.70
N CYS A 129 9.41 8.52 -7.62
CA CYS A 129 9.35 7.20 -7.01
C CYS A 129 8.14 7.11 -6.07
N LEU A 130 7.51 5.94 -5.99
CA LEU A 130 6.41 5.67 -5.07
C LEU A 130 6.88 4.90 -3.84
N GLY A 131 6.38 5.31 -2.68
CA GLY A 131 6.54 4.62 -1.40
C GLY A 131 5.42 3.59 -1.17
N GLY A 132 5.09 3.39 0.12
CA GLY A 132 4.04 2.47 0.55
C GLY A 132 2.68 2.76 -0.10
N ARG A 133 1.92 1.69 -0.36
CA ARG A 133 0.55 1.75 -0.88
C ARG A 133 -0.46 1.67 0.25
N HIS A 134 -1.45 2.55 0.22
CA HIS A 134 -2.57 2.58 1.15
C HIS A 134 -3.91 2.49 0.39
N TYR A 135 -4.98 2.12 1.09
CA TYR A 135 -6.32 2.01 0.51
C TYR A 135 -7.36 2.58 1.47
N ALA A 136 -8.24 3.44 0.97
CA ALA A 136 -9.38 3.97 1.71
C ALA A 136 -10.48 4.42 0.73
N TYR A 137 -11.73 4.11 1.03
CA TYR A 137 -12.92 4.51 0.27
C TYR A 137 -12.85 4.23 -1.24
N GLY A 138 -12.29 3.09 -1.64
CA GLY A 138 -12.17 2.74 -3.06
C GLY A 138 -10.98 3.38 -3.79
N LEU A 139 -10.15 4.14 -3.09
CA LEU A 139 -8.99 4.83 -3.66
C LEU A 139 -7.70 4.20 -3.15
N PHE A 140 -6.73 4.02 -4.05
CA PHE A 140 -5.36 3.65 -3.69
C PHE A 140 -4.48 4.89 -3.62
N TYR A 141 -3.63 4.95 -2.61
CA TYR A 141 -2.76 6.10 -2.35
C TYR A 141 -1.32 5.64 -2.26
N TRP A 142 -0.40 6.40 -2.87
CA TRP A 142 1.03 6.21 -2.73
C TRP A 142 1.70 7.51 -2.31
N GLU A 143 2.56 7.43 -1.30
CA GLU A 143 3.51 8.49 -1.03
C GLU A 143 4.42 8.65 -2.25
N THR A 144 4.65 9.89 -2.69
CA THR A 144 5.58 10.17 -3.79
C THR A 144 6.85 10.80 -3.26
N SER A 145 7.94 10.66 -4.00
CA SER A 145 9.17 11.41 -3.73
C SER A 145 9.00 12.94 -3.87
N CYS A 146 7.89 13.40 -4.46
CA CYS A 146 7.51 14.81 -4.53
C CYS A 146 6.86 15.21 -3.19
N ARG A 147 7.57 16.05 -2.44
CA ARG A 147 7.22 16.39 -1.06
C ARG A 147 5.78 16.93 -0.94
N GLY A 148 4.97 16.29 -0.11
CA GLY A 148 3.61 16.73 0.22
C GLY A 148 2.53 16.35 -0.81
N MET A 149 2.91 15.64 -1.88
CA MET A 149 1.97 15.16 -2.89
C MET A 149 1.92 13.63 -2.86
N TRP A 150 0.71 13.09 -2.81
CA TRP A 150 0.48 11.66 -2.91
C TRP A 150 -0.25 11.35 -4.21
N LEU A 151 0.16 10.26 -4.87
CA LEU A 151 -0.50 9.76 -6.06
C LEU A 151 -1.74 8.98 -5.64
N VAL A 152 -2.85 9.21 -6.33
CA VAL A 152 -4.12 8.51 -6.10
C VAL A 152 -4.53 7.78 -7.37
N LEU A 153 -4.93 6.52 -7.24
CA LEU A 153 -5.62 5.76 -8.28
C LEU A 153 -7.03 5.43 -7.79
N ASP A 154 -8.03 5.88 -8.53
CA ASP A 154 -9.41 5.50 -8.28
C ASP A 154 -9.70 4.11 -8.85
N ALA A 155 -10.03 3.15 -7.99
CA ALA A 155 -10.24 1.76 -8.40
C ALA A 155 -11.52 1.55 -9.22
N ARG A 156 -12.45 2.50 -9.19
CA ARG A 156 -13.70 2.45 -9.95
C ARG A 156 -13.53 3.14 -11.31
N THR A 157 -13.02 4.37 -11.31
CA THR A 157 -12.89 5.15 -12.55
C THR A 157 -11.59 4.85 -13.31
N MET A 158 -10.62 4.20 -12.69
CA MET A 158 -9.28 3.93 -13.24
C MET A 158 -8.52 5.21 -13.61
N GLY A 159 -8.77 6.30 -12.89
CA GLY A 159 -8.08 7.58 -13.08
C GLY A 159 -6.96 7.80 -12.07
N PHE A 160 -5.85 8.36 -12.54
CA PHE A 160 -4.81 8.91 -11.66
C PHE A 160 -5.11 10.37 -11.30
N SER A 161 -4.81 10.75 -10.07
CA SER A 161 -4.86 12.13 -9.60
C SER A 161 -3.84 12.36 -8.48
N LEU A 162 -3.69 13.60 -8.04
CA LEU A 162 -2.85 13.95 -6.88
C LEU A 162 -3.70 14.45 -5.73
N VAL A 163 -3.22 14.19 -4.52
CA VAL A 163 -3.78 14.75 -3.30
C VAL A 163 -2.67 15.35 -2.45
N ASP A 164 -2.93 16.55 -1.93
CA ASP A 164 -2.05 17.19 -0.97
C ASP A 164 -2.20 16.50 0.40
N ILE A 165 -1.10 15.95 0.88
CA ILE A 165 -1.01 15.36 2.22
C ILE A 165 0.06 16.13 3.00
N PRO A 166 -0.28 16.70 4.17
CA PRO A 166 0.64 17.51 4.92
C PRO A 166 1.84 16.67 5.29
N CYS A 167 3.02 17.20 4.97
CA CYS A 167 4.26 16.66 5.50
C CYS A 167 4.17 16.76 7.02
N THR A 168 4.08 15.62 7.69
CA THR A 168 4.03 15.64 9.15
C THR A 168 5.36 16.20 9.66
N ALA A 169 5.27 16.99 10.73
CA ALA A 169 6.38 17.79 11.26
C ALA A 169 7.56 16.96 11.84
N GLY A 170 7.61 15.66 11.57
CA GLY A 170 8.63 14.72 12.06
C GLY A 170 9.86 14.55 11.17
N GLY A 171 9.94 15.24 10.02
CA GLY A 171 11.04 15.09 9.06
C GLY A 171 10.76 14.03 7.99
N ALA A 172 11.56 14.03 6.93
CA ALA A 172 11.46 13.04 5.87
C ALA A 172 11.80 11.63 6.42
N GLY A 173 10.97 10.64 6.11
CA GLY A 173 11.25 9.21 6.38
C GLY A 173 10.62 8.60 7.63
N LEU A 174 9.58 9.21 8.22
CA LEU A 174 8.77 8.56 9.25
C LEU A 174 7.46 8.01 8.67
N ASP A 175 7.08 6.80 9.08
CA ASP A 175 5.95 6.09 8.49
C ASP A 175 4.63 6.83 8.68
N THR A 176 3.83 6.77 7.62
CA THR A 176 2.47 7.29 7.59
C THR A 176 1.53 6.21 7.06
N THR A 177 0.25 6.30 7.43
CA THR A 177 -0.79 5.50 6.79
C THR A 177 -2.11 6.24 6.76
N ILE A 178 -2.87 5.94 5.72
CA ILE A 178 -4.21 6.46 5.49
C ILE A 178 -5.24 5.47 6.02
N VAL A 179 -6.32 6.00 6.60
CA VAL A 179 -7.43 5.22 7.16
C VAL A 179 -8.77 5.88 6.86
N GLU A 180 -9.84 5.10 6.91
CA GLU A 180 -11.20 5.60 6.85
C GLU A 180 -11.62 6.18 8.21
N ALA A 181 -11.75 7.51 8.31
CA ALA A 181 -12.13 8.18 9.57
C ALA A 181 -13.65 8.24 9.82
N GLY A 182 -14.44 7.50 9.03
CA GLY A 182 -15.89 7.58 9.02
C GLY A 182 -16.44 8.80 8.26
N GLU A 183 -17.74 8.76 7.95
CA GLU A 183 -18.46 9.85 7.25
C GLU A 183 -17.83 10.26 5.91
N GLY A 184 -17.09 9.34 5.25
CA GLY A 184 -16.38 9.62 4.01
C GLY A 184 -15.15 10.52 4.17
N ARG A 185 -14.69 10.75 5.40
CA ARG A 185 -13.50 11.58 5.68
C ARG A 185 -12.24 10.73 5.77
N LEU A 186 -11.16 11.27 5.21
CA LEU A 186 -9.84 10.64 5.23
C LEU A 186 -9.15 10.90 6.57
N GLY A 187 -8.69 9.84 7.21
CA GLY A 187 -7.83 9.91 8.37
C GLY A 187 -6.38 9.58 7.99
N MET A 188 -5.44 10.12 8.75
CA MET A 188 -4.03 9.79 8.61
C MET A 188 -3.41 9.61 9.99
N PHE A 189 -2.68 8.51 10.13
CA PHE A 189 -1.74 8.30 11.21
C PHE A 189 -0.33 8.58 10.72
N ALA A 190 0.44 9.31 11.51
CA ALA A 190 1.82 9.63 11.19
C ALA A 190 2.71 9.55 12.43
N LEU A 191 3.85 8.89 12.28
CA LEU A 191 4.89 8.90 13.30
C LEU A 191 5.67 10.21 13.24
N ALA A 192 5.99 10.74 14.41
CA ALA A 192 6.86 11.89 14.60
C ALA A 192 7.88 11.56 15.69
N PHE A 193 9.16 11.87 15.46
CA PHE A 193 10.20 11.66 16.45
C PHE A 193 10.69 13.00 16.98
N VAL A 194 10.37 13.32 18.24
CA VAL A 194 10.67 14.62 18.84
C VAL A 194 11.30 14.39 20.20
N GLY A 195 12.51 14.94 20.40
CA GLY A 195 13.20 14.89 21.69
C GLY A 195 13.49 13.47 22.19
N GLY A 196 13.75 12.52 21.29
CA GLY A 196 14.04 11.12 21.66
C GLY A 196 12.81 10.23 21.85
N VAL A 197 11.61 10.77 21.66
CA VAL A 197 10.34 10.05 21.85
C VAL A 197 9.56 10.01 20.54
N TYR A 198 8.97 8.85 20.23
CA TYR A 198 8.01 8.74 19.14
C TYR A 198 6.62 9.17 19.59
N TYR A 199 5.96 9.96 18.76
CA TYR A 199 4.56 10.33 18.87
C TYR A 199 3.82 9.81 17.64
N LEU A 200 2.62 9.31 17.88
CA LEU A 200 1.70 8.96 16.82
C LEU A 200 0.61 10.04 16.75
N HIS A 201 0.62 10.80 15.66
CA HIS A 201 -0.39 11.83 15.40
C HIS A 201 -1.51 11.26 14.56
N TYR A 202 -2.75 11.52 14.98
CA TYR A 202 -3.94 11.23 14.20
C TYR A 202 -4.57 12.53 13.70
N THR A 203 -4.66 12.65 12.39
CA THR A 203 -5.23 13.81 11.70
C THR A 203 -6.40 13.38 10.82
N ILE A 204 -7.38 14.26 10.66
CA ILE A 204 -8.52 14.03 9.75
C ILE A 204 -8.57 15.19 8.75
N ARG A 205 -8.80 14.84 7.48
CA ARG A 205 -9.07 15.79 6.41
C ARG A 205 -10.54 16.21 6.47
N GLU A 206 -10.77 17.48 6.74
CA GLU A 206 -12.12 18.05 6.82
C GLU A 206 -12.64 18.49 5.45
N ALA A 207 -13.91 18.91 5.40
CA ALA A 207 -14.58 19.36 4.17
C ALA A 207 -13.92 20.59 3.51
N ASP A 208 -13.16 21.39 4.26
CA ASP A 208 -12.36 22.52 3.76
C ASP A 208 -11.01 22.06 3.13
N ASN A 209 -10.83 20.75 2.94
CA ASN A 209 -9.60 20.09 2.52
C ASN A 209 -8.40 20.28 3.46
N GLN A 210 -8.60 20.83 4.65
CA GLN A 210 -7.54 21.01 5.64
C GLN A 210 -7.45 19.80 6.56
N TRP A 211 -6.22 19.43 6.88
CA TRP A 211 -5.92 18.37 7.83
C TRP A 211 -5.86 18.93 9.25
N LYS A 212 -6.69 18.40 10.15
CA LYS A 212 -6.75 18.82 11.56
C LYS A 212 -6.30 17.70 12.47
N LEU A 213 -5.34 18.01 13.35
CA LEU A 213 -4.90 17.11 14.42
C LEU A 213 -6.07 16.84 15.38
N LYS A 214 -6.36 15.56 15.61
CA LYS A 214 -7.42 15.12 16.52
C LYS A 214 -6.86 14.55 17.80
N GLN A 215 -5.81 13.74 17.68
CA GLN A 215 -5.20 13.08 18.82
C GLN A 215 -3.70 12.93 18.61
N THR A 216 -2.97 12.94 19.73
CA THR A 216 -1.57 12.51 19.79
C THR A 216 -1.44 11.42 20.84
N VAL A 217 -0.78 10.32 20.49
CA VAL A 217 -0.41 9.24 21.42
C VAL A 217 1.10 9.27 21.58
N SER A 218 1.58 9.44 22.81
CA SER A 218 3.01 9.31 23.11
C SER A 218 3.36 7.82 23.21
N LEU A 219 4.38 7.41 22.46
CA LEU A 219 4.90 6.04 22.51
C LEU A 219 6.04 5.94 23.52
N ARG A 220 6.34 4.72 23.96
CA ARG A 220 7.35 4.49 25.00
C ARG A 220 8.75 4.83 24.49
N TYR A 221 9.49 5.61 25.27
CA TYR A 221 10.91 5.95 25.04
C TYR A 221 11.83 4.72 25.00
N GLY A 222 12.92 4.81 24.24
CA GLY A 222 13.94 3.74 24.12
C GLY A 222 13.55 2.63 23.13
N TYR A 223 12.61 2.89 22.25
CA TYR A 223 12.16 1.99 21.20
C TYR A 223 12.01 2.77 19.90
N TRP A 224 12.28 2.10 18.78
CA TRP A 224 11.84 2.54 17.47
C TRP A 224 10.49 1.90 17.13
N TYR A 225 9.73 2.58 16.29
CA TYR A 225 8.42 2.14 15.85
C TYR A 225 8.30 2.28 14.34
N CYS A 226 7.62 1.32 13.71
CA CYS A 226 7.09 1.46 12.34
C CYS A 226 5.60 1.16 12.30
N ILE A 227 4.93 1.72 11.29
CA ILE A 227 3.56 1.35 10.96
C ILE A 227 3.62 0.14 10.02
N LEU A 228 2.96 -0.95 10.41
CA LEU A 228 2.87 -2.15 9.57
C LEU A 228 1.65 -2.09 8.63
N GLY A 229 0.60 -1.41 9.06
CA GLY A 229 -0.62 -1.22 8.29
C GLY A 229 -1.78 -0.79 9.17
N ALA A 230 -2.93 -0.56 8.55
CA ALA A 230 -4.17 -0.24 9.25
C ALA A 230 -5.37 -0.96 8.64
N THR A 231 -6.38 -1.15 9.47
CA THR A 231 -7.75 -1.51 9.09
C THR A 231 -8.69 -0.41 9.58
N ASP A 232 -9.99 -0.58 9.35
CA ASP A 232 -11.02 0.36 9.83
C ASP A 232 -11.12 0.43 11.36
N ALA A 233 -10.58 -0.58 12.07
CA ALA A 233 -10.68 -0.69 13.52
C ALA A 233 -9.33 -0.55 14.22
N TYR A 234 -8.24 -1.03 13.61
CA TYR A 234 -6.95 -1.16 14.26
C TYR A 234 -5.80 -0.67 13.38
N LEU A 235 -4.85 0.02 14.00
CA LEU A 235 -3.53 0.29 13.44
C LEU A 235 -2.53 -0.69 14.04
N LEU A 236 -1.72 -1.35 13.22
CA LEU A 236 -0.63 -2.19 13.70
C LEU A 236 0.70 -1.43 13.68
N LEU A 237 1.41 -1.50 14.80
CA LEU A 237 2.73 -0.94 14.97
C LEU A 237 3.71 -2.06 15.30
N LEU A 238 4.88 -2.03 14.68
CA LEU A 238 6.02 -2.74 15.20
C LEU A 238 6.70 -1.84 16.23
N LYS A 239 7.10 -2.43 17.34
CA LYS A 239 7.94 -1.81 18.36
C LYS A 239 9.19 -2.66 18.47
N HIS A 240 10.36 -2.05 18.32
CA HIS A 240 11.60 -2.76 18.60
C HIS A 240 12.57 -1.94 19.46
N PRO A 241 13.32 -2.61 20.36
CA PRO A 241 14.20 -1.92 21.30
C PRO A 241 15.25 -1.10 20.57
N ASP A 242 15.52 0.11 21.04
CA ASP A 242 16.64 0.92 20.57
C ASP A 242 17.93 0.39 21.24
N ASN A 243 18.27 -0.88 20.95
CA ASN A 243 19.39 -1.56 21.61
C ASN A 243 20.56 -1.68 20.63
N ARG A 244 21.69 -1.05 20.97
CA ARG A 244 22.95 -1.13 20.21
C ARG A 244 23.73 -2.43 20.45
N SER A 245 23.11 -3.44 21.07
CA SER A 245 23.73 -4.72 21.40
C SER A 245 23.80 -5.65 20.18
N SER A 246 24.78 -6.55 20.17
CA SER A 246 25.03 -7.54 19.11
C SER A 246 24.05 -8.73 19.07
N GLU A 247 23.12 -8.84 20.03
CA GLU A 247 22.10 -9.90 20.05
C GLU A 247 20.80 -9.43 19.39
N PRO A 248 20.17 -10.24 18.52
CA PRO A 248 18.89 -9.90 17.91
C PRO A 248 17.82 -9.80 18.99
N ALA A 249 17.28 -8.61 19.20
CA ALA A 249 16.19 -8.40 20.14
C ALA A 249 14.84 -8.77 19.49
N ASP A 250 13.98 -9.45 20.24
CA ASP A 250 12.61 -9.72 19.82
C ASP A 250 11.86 -8.39 19.58
N CYS A 251 11.12 -8.32 18.48
CA CYS A 251 10.20 -7.22 18.21
C CYS A 251 8.84 -7.51 18.85
N GLU A 252 8.08 -6.46 19.16
CA GLU A 252 6.70 -6.57 19.62
C GLU A 252 5.76 -6.01 18.54
N CYS A 253 4.73 -6.77 18.19
CA CYS A 253 3.62 -6.25 17.40
C CYS A 253 2.57 -5.68 18.36
N LEU A 254 2.22 -4.42 18.16
CA LEU A 254 1.21 -3.70 18.92
C LEU A 254 0.02 -3.40 17.99
N SER A 255 -1.17 -3.41 18.58
CA SER A 255 -2.39 -2.92 17.97
C SER A 255 -2.83 -1.66 18.70
N LEU A 256 -3.24 -0.65 17.95
CA LEU A 256 -3.91 0.53 18.45
C LEU A 256 -5.36 0.49 17.97
N ASP A 257 -6.31 0.49 18.91
CA ASP A 257 -7.72 0.66 18.60
C ASP A 257 -7.98 2.12 18.16
N ILE A 258 -8.45 2.31 16.94
CA ILE A 258 -8.59 3.64 16.32
C ILE A 258 -9.65 4.49 17.04
N LYS A 259 -10.69 3.87 17.62
CA LYS A 259 -11.77 4.60 18.30
C LYS A 259 -11.37 5.08 19.68
N THR A 260 -10.71 4.21 20.44
CA THR A 260 -10.35 4.44 21.84
C THR A 260 -8.93 4.98 22.02
N MET A 261 -8.10 4.90 20.98
CA MET A 261 -6.69 5.30 20.97
C MET A 261 -5.86 4.55 22.02
N ARG A 262 -6.22 3.29 22.28
CA ARG A 262 -5.55 2.42 23.26
C ARG A 262 -4.65 1.40 22.58
N LEU A 263 -3.42 1.29 23.08
CA LEU A 263 -2.45 0.31 22.63
C LEU A 263 -2.61 -1.01 23.40
N ALA A 264 -2.52 -2.12 22.68
CA ALA A 264 -2.45 -3.47 23.23
C ALA A 264 -1.38 -4.28 22.48
N ARG A 265 -0.66 -5.13 23.22
CA ARG A 265 0.30 -6.06 22.63
C ARG A 265 -0.43 -7.22 21.95
N VAL A 266 -0.05 -7.52 20.72
CA VAL A 266 -0.60 -8.64 19.93
C VAL A 266 0.30 -9.87 20.08
N CYS A 267 1.57 -9.76 19.70
CA CYS A 267 2.52 -10.87 19.75
C CYS A 267 3.98 -10.39 19.82
N SER A 268 4.90 -11.33 19.98
CA SER A 268 6.35 -11.10 19.82
C SER A 268 6.86 -11.80 18.56
N LEU A 269 7.73 -11.12 17.85
CA LEU A 269 8.33 -11.56 16.59
C LEU A 269 9.82 -11.74 16.82
N LYS A 270 10.33 -12.94 16.54
CA LYS A 270 11.74 -13.30 16.75
C LYS A 270 12.69 -12.68 15.74
N GLN A 271 12.17 -12.16 14.62
CA GLN A 271 12.96 -11.58 13.56
C GLN A 271 12.20 -10.46 12.84
N TRP A 272 13.00 -9.51 12.36
CA TRP A 272 12.60 -8.42 11.48
C TRP A 272 12.25 -8.95 10.09
N GLY A 273 11.00 -8.78 9.67
CA GLY A 273 10.57 -8.93 8.28
C GLY A 273 9.72 -7.72 7.92
N ILE A 274 10.16 -6.91 6.95
CA ILE A 274 9.58 -5.60 6.59
C ILE A 274 8.20 -5.74 5.92
N ASP A 275 7.88 -6.90 5.37
CA ASP A 275 6.62 -7.13 4.65
C ASP A 275 5.56 -7.83 5.53
N ALA A 276 5.22 -7.23 6.69
CA ALA A 276 4.11 -7.71 7.49
C ALA A 276 2.80 -7.11 6.97
N GLN A 277 2.07 -7.87 6.15
CA GLN A 277 0.75 -7.44 5.68
C GLN A 277 -0.34 -7.85 6.64
N ILE A 278 -1.28 -6.92 6.86
CA ILE A 278 -2.44 -7.19 7.69
C ILE A 278 -3.40 -8.08 6.91
N TYR A 279 -3.53 -9.32 7.38
CA TYR A 279 -4.54 -10.24 6.89
C TYR A 279 -5.73 -10.25 7.84
N THR A 280 -6.79 -9.51 7.49
CA THR A 280 -8.02 -9.40 8.27
C THR A 280 -9.24 -9.67 7.38
N ASN A 281 -10.40 -9.95 7.99
CA ASN A 281 -11.67 -10.28 7.33
C ASN A 281 -11.76 -11.72 6.78
N PHE A 282 -11.38 -12.72 7.59
CA PHE A 282 -11.89 -14.07 7.42
C PHE A 282 -13.34 -14.12 7.95
N PRO A 283 -14.29 -14.79 7.26
CA PRO A 283 -15.59 -15.11 7.84
C PRO A 283 -15.48 -16.04 9.05
#